data_AF-A0A2U9IFY9-F1
#
_entry.id   AF-A0A2U9IFY9-F1
#
_cell.length_a   1.000
_cell.length_b   1.000
_cell.length_c   1.000
_cell.angle_alpha   90.00
_cell.angle_beta   90.00
_cell.angle_gamma   90.00
#
_symmetry.space_group_name_H-M   'P 1'
#
loop_
_entity.id
_entity.type
_entity.pdbx_description
1 polymer ?
#
loop_
_entity_poly.entity_id
_entity_poly.type
_entity_poly.pdbx_seq_one_letter_code
_entity_poly.pdbx_strand_id
1 'polypeptide(L)'
;MKEKDNFEMIINLRKVIMSKKTNRSKKAIAMIRKIIVRHFGAEKVLLDPLLAATVSKNREKVSSRIPVVVSKIGEKTYLVKLAVKHE
;
A
#
# COMPACT_ATOMS: atom_id res chain seq x y z
N MET A 1 0.31 10.72 -25.33
CA MET A 1 -0.13 10.55 -23.92
C MET A 1 0.66 9.38 -23.34
N LYS A 2 1.55 9.60 -22.37
CA LYS A 2 2.31 8.51 -21.74
C LYS A 2 1.33 7.64 -20.97
N GLU A 3 1.22 6.37 -21.35
CA GLU A 3 0.66 5.33 -20.49
C GLU A 3 1.35 5.47 -19.14
N LYS A 4 0.59 5.88 -18.12
CA LYS A 4 1.05 5.74 -16.75
C LYS A 4 0.96 4.27 -16.48
N ASP A 5 2.09 3.57 -16.49
CA ASP A 5 2.14 2.17 -16.06
C ASP A 5 1.48 2.06 -14.68
N ASN A 6 0.27 1.52 -14.67
CA ASN A 6 -0.52 1.27 -13.48
C ASN A 6 -0.39 -0.21 -13.18
N PHE A 7 0.31 -0.54 -12.09
CA PHE A 7 0.51 -1.91 -11.68
C PHE A 7 -0.51 -2.27 -10.61
N GLU A 8 -1.35 -3.25 -10.89
CA GLU A 8 -2.23 -3.84 -9.90
C GLU A 8 -1.49 -4.96 -9.17
N MET A 9 -1.47 -4.91 -7.84
CA MET A 9 -0.89 -5.97 -7.04
C MET A 9 -1.59 -6.16 -5.71
N ILE A 10 -1.48 -7.37 -5.17
CA ILE A 10 -2.01 -7.70 -3.86
C ILE A 10 -0.88 -7.71 -2.85
N ILE A 11 -0.94 -6.78 -1.89
CA ILE A 11 0.02 -6.72 -0.79
C ILE A 11 -0.40 -7.68 0.32
N ASN A 12 0.50 -8.61 0.65
CA ASN A 12 0.31 -9.55 1.75
C ASN A 12 0.83 -8.96 3.08
N LEU A 13 -0.10 -8.75 4.02
CA LEU A 13 0.13 -8.23 5.36
C LEU A 13 -0.02 -9.30 6.46
N ARG A 14 0.04 -10.59 6.13
CA ARG A 14 -0.09 -11.69 7.10
C ARG A 14 0.89 -11.54 8.28
N LYS A 15 2.13 -11.13 8.01
CA LYS A 15 3.14 -10.85 9.04
C LYS A 15 2.75 -9.69 9.98
N VAL A 16 1.97 -8.73 9.50
CA VAL A 16 1.46 -7.61 10.31
C VAL A 16 0.37 -8.09 11.25
N ILE A 17 -0.53 -8.96 10.79
CA ILE A 17 -1.60 -9.51 11.63
C ILE A 17 -1.04 -10.30 12.82
N MET A 18 0.07 -11.01 12.62
CA MET A 18 0.74 -11.74 13.70
C MET A 18 1.40 -10.81 14.75
N SER A 19 1.51 -9.51 14.48
CA SER A 19 2.07 -8.54 15.44
C SER A 19 1.05 -8.07 16.49
N LYS A 20 1.56 -7.45 17.57
CA LYS A 20 0.77 -6.77 18.62
C LYS A 20 -0.32 -5.88 18.02
N LYS A 21 -1.57 -6.06 18.48
CA LYS A 21 -2.78 -5.42 17.93
C LYS A 21 -2.68 -3.90 17.86
N THR A 22 -2.15 -3.29 18.91
CA THR A 22 -1.99 -1.83 19.07
C THR A 22 -1.18 -1.15 17.96
N ASN A 23 -0.25 -1.89 17.32
CA ASN A 23 0.69 -1.33 16.33
C ASN A 23 0.44 -1.83 14.91
N ARG A 24 -0.65 -2.56 14.64
CA ARG A 24 -0.88 -3.20 13.34
C ARG A 24 -1.03 -2.19 12.21
N SER A 25 -1.81 -1.13 12.37
CA SER A 25 -1.96 -0.09 11.33
C SER A 25 -0.62 0.57 10.95
N LYS A 26 0.18 0.98 11.95
CA LYS A 26 1.50 1.57 11.73
C LYS A 26 2.42 0.60 10.99
N LYS A 27 2.44 -0.67 11.39
CA LYS A 27 3.23 -1.72 10.73
C LYS A 27 2.74 -2.05 9.32
N ALA A 28 1.44 -1.98 9.07
CA ALA A 28 0.84 -2.18 7.76
C ALA A 28 1.32 -1.11 6.77
N ILE A 29 1.22 0.17 7.15
CA ILE A 29 1.71 1.27 6.31
C ILE A 29 3.21 1.13 6.03
N ALA A 30 4.01 0.80 7.05
CA ALA A 30 5.44 0.57 6.89
C ALA A 30 5.73 -0.62 5.96
N MET A 31 4.97 -1.70 6.07
CA MET A 31 5.13 -2.89 5.23
C MET A 31 4.75 -2.61 3.77
N ILE A 32 3.66 -1.87 3.54
CA ILE A 32 3.28 -1.40 2.20
C ILE A 32 4.43 -0.62 1.57
N ARG A 33 4.95 0.40 2.28
CA ARG A 33 6.11 1.18 1.79
C ARG A 33 7.29 0.30 1.45
N LYS A 34 7.67 -0.62 2.35
CA LYS A 34 8.82 -1.53 2.16
C LYS A 34 8.66 -2.42 0.94
N ILE A 35 7.45 -2.94 0.70
CA ILE A 35 7.14 -3.80 -0.44
C ILE A 35 7.28 -3.01 -1.75
N ILE A 36 6.73 -1.79 -1.80
CA ILE A 36 6.81 -0.94 -2.99
C ILE A 36 8.25 -0.53 -3.31
N VAL A 37 9.01 -0.09 -2.30
CA VAL A 37 10.44 0.22 -2.46
C VAL A 37 11.21 -0.99 -2.99
N ARG A 38 10.95 -2.19 -2.44
CA ARG A 38 11.64 -3.43 -2.85
C ARG A 38 11.33 -3.84 -4.30
N HIS A 39 10.08 -3.73 -4.74
CA HIS A 39 9.70 -4.22 -6.08
C HIS A 39 9.99 -3.21 -7.18
N PHE A 40 9.85 -1.91 -6.88
CA PHE A 40 9.93 -0.85 -7.89
C PHE A 40 11.17 0.04 -7.79
N GLY A 41 12.06 -0.21 -6.83
CA GLY A 41 13.24 0.63 -6.60
C GLY A 41 12.89 2.07 -6.23
N ALA A 42 11.74 2.29 -5.59
CA ALA A 42 11.22 3.61 -5.29
C ALA A 42 12.08 4.33 -4.23
N GLU A 43 12.48 5.57 -4.51
CA GLU A 43 13.06 6.45 -3.48
C GLU A 43 11.96 7.11 -2.64
N LYS A 44 10.86 7.48 -3.30
CA LYS A 44 9.72 8.14 -2.66
C LYS A 44 8.43 7.39 -2.93
N VAL A 45 7.74 7.02 -1.86
CA VAL A 45 6.43 6.36 -1.92
C VAL A 45 5.39 7.31 -1.33
N LEU A 46 4.43 7.71 -2.17
CA LEU A 46 3.25 8.45 -1.78
C LEU A 46 2.12 7.45 -1.56
N LEU A 47 1.58 7.38 -0.35
CA LEU A 47 0.34 6.64 -0.11
C LEU A 47 -0.83 7.58 -0.28
N ASP A 48 -1.84 7.12 -0.99
CA ASP A 48 -3.10 7.81 -1.08
C ASP A 48 -3.75 7.96 0.33
N PRO A 49 -4.31 9.13 0.67
CA PRO A 49 -4.97 9.35 1.94
C PRO A 49 -6.10 8.34 2.22
N LEU A 50 -6.84 7.91 1.20
CA LEU A 50 -7.91 6.92 1.32
C LEU A 50 -7.35 5.55 1.71
N LEU A 51 -6.22 5.14 1.12
CA LEU A 51 -5.54 3.90 1.46
C LEU A 51 -5.05 3.94 2.91
N ALA A 52 -4.40 5.05 3.31
CA ALA A 52 -3.93 5.25 4.67
C ALA A 52 -5.10 5.27 5.67
N ALA A 53 -6.20 5.94 5.34
CA ALA A 53 -7.42 5.98 6.15
C ALA A 53 -8.05 4.59 6.29
N THR A 54 -8.14 3.82 5.19
CA THR A 54 -8.68 2.46 5.21
C THR A 54 -7.90 1.55 6.15
N VAL A 55 -6.57 1.60 6.09
CA VAL A 55 -5.68 0.84 6.98
C VAL A 55 -5.75 1.34 8.42
N SER A 56 -5.99 2.63 8.63
CA SER A 56 -5.97 3.26 9.96
C SER A 56 -7.32 3.26 10.67
N LYS A 57 -8.44 3.15 9.94
CA LYS A 57 -9.81 3.16 10.45
C LYS A 57 -10.02 2.09 11.53
N ASN A 58 -9.45 0.91 11.31
CA ASN A 58 -9.39 -0.16 12.29
C ASN A 58 -7.94 -0.46 12.65
N ARG A 59 -7.39 0.30 13.60
CA ARG A 59 -5.97 0.20 14.02
C ARG A 59 -5.54 -1.25 14.32
N GLU A 60 -6.44 -2.06 14.87
CA GLU A 60 -6.19 -3.46 15.26
C GLU A 60 -6.64 -4.49 14.21
N LYS A 61 -7.67 -4.19 13.42
CA LYS A 61 -8.28 -5.11 12.43
C LYS A 61 -7.84 -4.75 11.01
N VAL A 62 -6.53 -4.79 10.78
CA VAL A 62 -5.94 -4.61 9.45
C VAL A 62 -6.20 -5.87 8.60
N SER A 63 -6.61 -5.68 7.35
CA SER A 63 -6.78 -6.76 6.37
C SER A 63 -5.46 -7.48 6.06
N SER A 64 -5.55 -8.79 5.84
CA SER A 64 -4.40 -9.66 5.54
C SER A 64 -3.86 -9.49 4.13
N ARG A 65 -4.74 -9.08 3.21
CA ARG A 65 -4.46 -8.86 1.80
C ARG A 65 -5.10 -7.54 1.40
N ILE A 66 -4.32 -6.64 0.82
CA ILE A 66 -4.81 -5.34 0.35
C ILE A 66 -4.47 -5.24 -1.13
N PRO A 67 -5.48 -5.19 -2.01
CA PRO A 67 -5.24 -4.92 -3.42
C PRO A 67 -4.93 -3.42 -3.58
N VAL A 68 -3.83 -3.13 -4.26
CA VAL A 68 -3.37 -1.77 -4.49
C VAL A 68 -3.04 -1.56 -5.96
N VAL A 69 -3.24 -0.33 -6.41
CA VAL A 69 -2.78 0.16 -7.71
C VAL A 69 -1.58 1.05 -7.47
N VAL A 70 -0.47 0.76 -8.15
CA VAL A 70 0.77 1.52 -8.07
C VAL A 70 0.96 2.26 -9.37
N SER A 71 0.94 3.59 -9.31
CA SER A 71 1.15 4.45 -10.48
C SER A 71 2.52 5.12 -10.38
N LYS A 72 3.31 5.05 -11.46
CA LYS A 72 4.56 5.81 -11.56
C LYS A 72 4.26 7.29 -11.88
N ILE A 73 4.74 8.20 -11.02
CA ILE A 73 4.53 9.66 -11.20
C ILE A 73 5.80 10.36 -11.67
N GLY A 74 6.97 9.85 -11.28
CA GLY A 74 8.27 10.37 -11.71
C GLY A 74 9.30 9.24 -11.81
N GLU A 75 10.57 9.57 -12.01
CA GLU A 75 11.62 8.57 -12.25
C GLU A 75 11.71 7.52 -11.14
N LYS A 76 11.57 7.93 -9.87
CA LYS A 76 11.62 7.05 -8.68
C LYS A 76 10.54 7.34 -7.64
N THR A 77 9.48 8.05 -8.05
CA THR A 77 8.34 8.38 -7.18
C THR A 77 7.10 7.60 -7.62
N TYR A 78 6.51 6.87 -6.69
CA TYR A 78 5.34 6.03 -6.92
C TYR A 78 4.19 6.42 -6.02
N LEU A 79 2.98 6.45 -6.57
CA LEU A 79 1.73 6.66 -5.85
C LEU A 79 1.01 5.33 -5.70
N VAL A 80 0.60 5.01 -4.47
CA VAL A 80 -0.08 3.77 -4.13
C VAL A 80 -1.51 4.11 -3.73
N LYS A 81 -2.47 3.58 -4.48
CA LYS A 81 -3.90 3.73 -4.25
C LYS A 81 -4.53 2.40 -3.88
N LEU A 82 -5.68 2.45 -3.21
CA LEU A 82 -6.50 1.27 -3.01
C LEU A 82 -7.11 0.86 -4.35
N ALA A 83 -7.04 -0.42 -4.71
CA ALA A 83 -7.76 -0.92 -5.87
C ALA A 83 -9.24 -1.02 -5.50
N VAL A 84 -10.04 -0.06 -5.95
CA VAL A 84 -11.49 -0.15 -5.88
C VAL A 84 -11.92 -0.99 -7.07
N LYS A 85 -12.38 -2.22 -6.83
CA LYS A 85 -13.12 -2.94 -7.86
C LYS A 85 -14.41 -2.17 -8.10
N HIS A 86 -14.54 -1.54 -9.26
CA HIS A 86 -15.86 -1.21 -9.78
C HIS A 86 -16.51 -2.53 -10.16
N GLU A 87 -17.54 -2.91 -9.41
CA GLU A 87 -18.50 -3.93 -9.77
C GLU A 87 -19.63 -3.28 -10.55
#